data_AF-A0A5C7P3Z4-F1
#
_entry.id   AF-A0A5C7P3Z4-F1
#
_cell.length_a   1.000
_cell.length_b   1.000
_cell.length_c   1.000
_cell.angle_alpha   90.00
_cell.angle_beta   90.00
_cell.angle_gamma   90.00
#
_symmetry.space_group_name_H-M   'P 1'
#
loop_
_entity.id
_entity.type
_entity.pdbx_description
1 polymer ?
#
loop_
_entity_poly.entity_id
_entity_poly.type
_entity_poly.pdbx_seq_one_letter_code
_entity_poly.pdbx_strand_id
1 'polypeptide(L)'
;MPKEPIWWARTTVDWQSEDLQDQLVLLPAGSARHALAWRDVMACTTWTEVRHVAPGLEAELRDYAEDAEWAGDHFDFTGLAAYEDGALPPPPERAMDQRLPRDLIDTLGVSEDTVFDGPFVRFPGDRVDAVLAWLDDHGYDAVEHPELGRVLQDPSDELG
;
A
#
# COMPACT_ATOMS: atom_id res chain seq x y z
N MET A 1 19.91 -15.06 -8.81
CA MET A 1 18.43 -15.06 -8.90
C MET A 1 18.03 -13.71 -9.47
N PRO A 2 17.06 -13.63 -10.41
CA PRO A 2 16.56 -12.35 -10.88
C PRO A 2 15.96 -11.56 -9.71
N LYS A 3 16.14 -10.23 -9.73
CA LYS A 3 15.47 -9.34 -8.77
C LYS A 3 13.97 -9.39 -9.03
N GLU A 4 13.18 -9.28 -7.97
CA GLU A 4 11.74 -9.11 -8.12
C GLU A 4 11.47 -7.78 -8.86
N PRO A 5 10.51 -7.74 -9.80
CA PRO A 5 10.12 -6.49 -10.45
C PRO A 5 9.59 -5.47 -9.44
N ILE A 6 9.87 -4.20 -9.68
CA ILE A 6 9.27 -3.08 -8.97
C ILE A 6 8.06 -2.62 -9.76
N TRP A 7 6.88 -2.70 -9.15
CA TRP A 7 5.67 -2.10 -9.70
C TRP A 7 5.62 -0.63 -9.32
N TRP A 8 5.20 0.20 -10.26
CA TRP A 8 5.08 1.62 -10.03
C TRP A 8 3.79 2.20 -10.59
N ALA A 9 3.30 3.27 -9.96
CA ALA A 9 2.20 4.07 -10.47
C ALA A 9 2.32 5.50 -9.99
N ARG A 10 1.79 6.43 -10.79
CA ARG A 10 1.53 7.80 -10.33
C ARG A 10 0.20 7.84 -9.62
N THR A 11 0.13 8.69 -8.59
CA THR A 11 -1.10 8.95 -7.86
C THR A 11 -1.09 10.36 -7.30
N THR A 12 -2.27 10.88 -7.02
CA THR A 12 -2.46 12.13 -6.29
C THR A 12 -3.00 11.78 -4.92
N VAL A 13 -2.30 12.18 -3.88
CA VAL A 13 -2.71 11.94 -2.49
C VAL A 13 -3.10 13.26 -1.84
N ASP A 14 -4.26 13.27 -1.17
CA ASP A 14 -4.67 14.36 -0.29
C ASP A 14 -4.11 14.10 1.11
N TRP A 15 -2.90 14.59 1.34
CA TRP A 15 -2.42 14.76 2.71
C TRP A 15 -3.09 16.02 3.23
N GLN A 16 -3.65 16.00 4.45
CA GLN A 16 -4.43 17.02 5.19
C GLN A 16 -3.87 18.48 5.19
N SER A 17 -3.39 18.97 4.06
CA SER A 17 -2.55 20.14 3.81
C SER A 17 -2.85 20.66 2.40
N GLU A 18 -4.06 21.16 2.20
CA GLU A 18 -4.57 22.06 1.12
C GLU A 18 -4.18 21.85 -0.36
N ASP A 19 -3.26 20.96 -0.73
CA ASP A 19 -2.76 20.74 -2.09
C ASP A 19 -2.55 19.23 -2.34
N LEU A 20 -3.26 18.68 -3.33
CA LEU A 20 -3.03 17.34 -3.85
C LEU A 20 -1.56 17.21 -4.29
N GLN A 21 -0.85 16.24 -3.73
CA GLN A 21 0.54 15.98 -4.11
C GLN A 21 0.60 14.83 -5.11
N ASP A 22 1.18 15.11 -6.28
CA ASP A 22 1.53 14.08 -7.26
C ASP A 22 2.73 13.27 -6.73
N GLN A 23 2.55 11.97 -6.60
CA GLN A 23 3.48 11.04 -5.98
C GLN A 23 3.62 9.75 -6.80
N LEU A 24 4.71 9.03 -6.55
CA LEU A 24 4.94 7.69 -7.06
C LEU A 24 4.79 6.66 -5.95
N VAL A 25 3.95 5.66 -6.22
CA VAL A 25 3.94 4.42 -5.44
C VAL A 25 4.93 3.47 -6.09
N LEU A 26 5.85 2.91 -5.31
CA LEU A 26 6.91 2.02 -5.78
C LEU A 26 7.02 0.81 -4.85
N LEU A 27 6.61 -0.37 -5.30
CA LEU A 27 6.65 -1.56 -4.44
C LEU A 27 7.20 -2.76 -5.21
N PRO A 28 8.02 -3.63 -4.58
CA PRO A 28 8.29 -4.95 -5.15
C PRO A 28 6.97 -5.68 -5.43
N ALA A 29 6.90 -6.44 -6.53
CA ALA A 29 5.65 -7.01 -7.04
C ALA A 29 4.84 -7.78 -5.97
N GLY A 30 5.48 -8.51 -5.06
CA GLY A 30 4.84 -9.19 -3.94
C GLY A 30 4.20 -8.23 -2.94
N SER A 31 4.91 -7.17 -2.54
CA SER A 31 4.37 -6.11 -1.69
C SER A 31 3.25 -5.33 -2.39
N ALA A 32 3.37 -5.08 -3.69
CA ALA A 32 2.34 -4.40 -4.48
C ALA A 32 1.05 -5.22 -4.54
N ARG A 33 1.14 -6.54 -4.82
CA ARG A 33 -0.02 -7.45 -4.79
C ARG A 33 -0.65 -7.51 -3.40
N HIS A 34 0.17 -7.50 -2.36
CA HIS A 34 -0.32 -7.52 -1.00
C HIS A 34 -1.08 -6.24 -0.64
N ALA A 35 -0.55 -5.06 -0.99
CA ALA A 35 -1.23 -3.78 -0.78
C ALA A 35 -2.56 -3.68 -1.56
N LEU A 36 -2.58 -4.16 -2.81
CA LEU A 36 -3.81 -4.24 -3.61
C LEU A 36 -4.84 -5.19 -2.98
N ALA A 37 -4.40 -6.35 -2.49
CA ALA A 37 -5.29 -7.31 -1.82
C ALA A 37 -5.94 -6.73 -0.55
N TRP A 38 -5.19 -5.95 0.25
CA TRP A 38 -5.74 -5.22 1.39
C TRP A 38 -6.85 -4.28 0.96
N ARG A 39 -6.61 -3.49 -0.10
CA ARG A 39 -7.61 -2.57 -0.65
C ARG A 39 -8.87 -3.30 -1.14
N ASP A 40 -8.71 -4.40 -1.86
CA ASP A 40 -9.84 -5.19 -2.38
C ASP A 40 -10.68 -5.78 -1.24
N VAL A 41 -10.05 -6.18 -0.13
CA VAL A 41 -10.74 -6.68 1.07
C VAL A 41 -11.59 -5.60 1.74
N MET A 42 -11.20 -4.33 1.70
CA MET A 42 -11.97 -3.24 2.33
C MET A 42 -13.38 -3.08 1.75
N ALA A 43 -13.61 -3.55 0.53
CA ALA A 43 -14.94 -3.54 -0.12
C ALA A 43 -15.76 -4.82 0.13
N CYS A 44 -15.19 -5.84 0.78
CA CYS A 44 -15.88 -7.10 1.04
C CYS A 44 -16.90 -6.94 2.17
N THR A 45 -17.99 -7.69 2.08
CA THR A 45 -19.05 -7.77 3.10
C THR A 45 -19.19 -9.15 3.72
N THR A 46 -18.46 -10.13 3.16
CA THR A 46 -18.43 -11.51 3.64
C THR A 46 -17.03 -12.11 3.66
N TRP A 47 -16.79 -13.07 4.58
CA TRP A 47 -15.54 -13.84 4.61
C TRP A 47 -15.37 -14.69 3.35
N THR A 48 -16.47 -15.14 2.73
CA THR A 48 -16.44 -15.81 1.43
C THR A 48 -15.89 -14.93 0.31
N GLU A 49 -16.26 -13.65 0.26
CA GLU A 49 -15.66 -12.68 -0.68
C GLU A 49 -14.17 -12.49 -0.41
N VAL A 50 -13.78 -12.30 0.86
CA VAL A 50 -12.37 -12.18 1.28
C VAL A 50 -11.53 -13.35 0.77
N ARG A 51 -12.01 -14.59 0.95
CA ARG A 51 -11.34 -15.81 0.45
C ARG A 51 -11.18 -15.84 -1.06
N HIS A 52 -12.11 -15.23 -1.78
CA HIS A 52 -12.07 -15.19 -3.23
C HIS A 52 -11.09 -14.15 -3.75
N VAL A 53 -11.12 -12.93 -3.20
CA VAL A 53 -10.30 -11.80 -3.67
C VAL A 53 -8.86 -11.87 -3.14
N ALA A 54 -8.67 -12.34 -1.91
CA ALA A 54 -7.39 -12.36 -1.22
C ALA A 54 -7.18 -13.66 -0.42
N PRO A 55 -7.04 -14.83 -1.08
CA PRO A 55 -6.96 -16.15 -0.44
C PRO A 55 -5.79 -16.33 0.55
N GLY A 56 -4.80 -15.43 0.55
CA GLY A 56 -3.70 -15.43 1.53
C GLY A 56 -3.88 -14.46 2.69
N LEU A 57 -4.82 -13.50 2.59
CA LEU A 57 -4.98 -12.42 3.55
C LEU A 57 -5.94 -12.78 4.69
N GLU A 58 -6.84 -13.74 4.46
CA GLU A 58 -7.77 -14.25 5.48
C GLU A 58 -7.06 -14.64 6.79
N ALA A 59 -5.92 -15.34 6.68
CA ALA A 59 -5.16 -15.80 7.84
C ALA A 59 -4.57 -14.65 8.65
N GLU A 60 -4.19 -13.55 8.00
CA GLU A 60 -3.66 -12.35 8.65
C GLU A 60 -4.79 -11.52 9.26
N LEU A 61 -5.91 -11.34 8.55
CA LEU A 61 -7.10 -10.66 9.07
C LEU A 61 -7.66 -11.35 10.31
N ARG A 62 -7.48 -12.67 10.41
CA ARG A 62 -7.88 -13.44 11.58
C ARG A 62 -7.18 -13.00 12.86
N ASP A 63 -5.93 -12.56 12.77
CA ASP A 63 -5.17 -12.13 13.94
C ASP A 63 -5.69 -10.78 14.49
N TYR A 64 -6.47 -10.05 13.70
CA TYR A 64 -7.03 -8.74 14.04
C TYR A 64 -8.52 -8.77 14.34
N ALA A 65 -9.21 -9.84 13.97
CA ALA A 65 -10.63 -9.99 14.15
C ALA A 65 -10.96 -10.68 15.49
N GLU A 66 -11.99 -10.20 16.19
CA GLU A 66 -12.47 -10.85 17.40
C GLU A 66 -13.23 -12.16 17.09
N ASP A 67 -13.33 -13.06 18.08
CA ASP A 67 -14.05 -14.34 17.92
C ASP A 67 -15.52 -14.16 17.46
N ALA A 68 -16.15 -13.03 17.81
CA ALA A 68 -17.52 -12.70 17.41
C ALA A 68 -17.63 -12.24 15.95
N GLU A 69 -16.60 -11.59 15.39
CA GLU A 69 -16.53 -11.15 13.99
C GLU A 69 -16.33 -12.34 13.03
N TRP A 70 -15.77 -13.43 13.54
CA TRP A 70 -15.69 -14.72 12.84
C TRP A 70 -16.95 -15.57 12.95
N ALA A 71 -17.93 -15.16 13.76
CA ALA A 71 -19.16 -15.92 13.94
C ALA A 71 -20.10 -15.71 12.76
N GLY A 72 -20.00 -16.57 11.74
CA GLY A 72 -20.85 -16.52 10.54
C GLY A 72 -20.04 -16.18 9.30
N ASP A 73 -20.71 -15.67 8.26
CA ASP A 73 -20.06 -15.28 7.00
C ASP A 73 -20.03 -13.76 6.78
N HIS A 74 -20.54 -12.97 7.74
CA HIS A 74 -20.47 -11.52 7.66
C HIS A 74 -19.04 -11.04 7.92
N PHE A 75 -18.61 -10.03 7.18
CA PHE A 75 -17.32 -9.35 7.33
C PHE A 75 -17.55 -7.84 7.26
N ASP A 76 -16.95 -7.12 8.18
CA ASP A 76 -16.87 -5.67 8.21
C ASP A 76 -15.42 -5.28 8.48
N PHE A 77 -14.75 -4.75 7.45
CA PHE A 77 -13.36 -4.32 7.56
C PHE A 77 -13.18 -3.22 8.62
N THR A 78 -14.16 -2.31 8.72
CA THR A 78 -14.10 -1.17 9.64
C THR A 78 -14.33 -1.57 11.08
N GLY A 79 -14.91 -2.75 11.31
CA GLY A 79 -15.10 -3.32 12.64
C GLY A 79 -13.87 -4.03 13.20
N LEU A 80 -12.80 -4.22 12.42
CA LEU A 80 -11.58 -4.88 12.92
C LEU A 80 -10.91 -4.01 13.99
N ALA A 81 -10.60 -4.58 15.15
CA ALA A 81 -9.98 -3.83 16.26
C ALA A 81 -8.71 -3.06 15.86
N ALA A 82 -7.88 -3.65 14.99
CA ALA A 82 -6.68 -2.98 14.49
C ALA A 82 -6.96 -1.87 13.45
N TYR A 83 -8.11 -1.88 12.78
CA TYR A 83 -8.56 -0.74 11.98
C TYR A 83 -8.99 0.42 12.88
N GLU A 84 -9.73 0.14 13.96
CA GLU A 84 -10.12 1.16 14.95
C GLU A 84 -8.90 1.83 15.60
N ASP A 85 -7.84 1.07 15.87
CA ASP A 85 -6.57 1.56 16.39
C ASP A 85 -5.69 2.27 15.33
N GLY A 86 -6.15 2.38 14.08
CA GLY A 86 -5.42 3.02 12.97
C GLY A 86 -4.21 2.22 12.48
N ALA A 87 -4.11 0.93 12.85
CA ALA A 87 -3.01 0.06 12.46
C ALA A 87 -3.25 -0.66 11.11
N LEU A 88 -4.48 -0.66 10.61
CA LEU A 88 -4.89 -1.28 9.35
C LEU A 88 -5.58 -0.27 8.40
N PRO A 89 -5.40 -0.42 7.08
CA PRO A 89 -4.37 -1.26 6.44
C PRO A 89 -2.95 -0.71 6.76
N PRO A 90 -1.90 -1.55 6.68
CA PRO A 90 -0.54 -1.05 6.84
C PRO A 90 -0.24 0.02 5.77
N PRO A 91 0.31 1.18 6.15
CA PRO A 91 0.59 2.26 5.19
C PRO A 91 1.58 1.77 4.13
N PRO A 92 1.27 1.86 2.82
CA PRO A 92 2.15 1.39 1.76
C PRO A 92 3.53 2.05 1.77
N GLU A 93 3.64 3.27 2.28
CA GLU A 93 4.88 4.01 2.49
C GLU A 93 5.84 3.29 3.43
N ARG A 94 5.32 2.55 4.42
CA ARG A 94 6.13 1.69 5.28
C ARG A 94 6.73 0.53 4.50
N ALA A 95 5.96 -0.07 3.59
CA ALA A 95 6.49 -1.09 2.69
C ALA A 95 7.53 -0.51 1.71
N MET A 96 7.35 0.73 1.25
CA MET A 96 8.34 1.43 0.43
C MET A 96 9.66 1.60 1.18
N ASP A 97 9.63 2.14 2.41
CA ASP A 97 10.84 2.33 3.22
C ASP A 97 11.56 1.01 3.55
N GLN A 98 10.79 -0.05 3.85
CA GLN A 98 11.36 -1.34 4.28
C GLN A 98 11.83 -2.24 3.13
N ARG A 99 11.24 -2.12 1.94
CA ARG A 99 11.42 -3.09 0.86
C ARG A 99 12.14 -2.54 -0.36
N LEU A 100 12.19 -1.22 -0.54
CA LEU A 100 12.98 -0.62 -1.62
C LEU A 100 14.47 -0.58 -1.27
N PRO A 101 15.35 -0.50 -2.28
CA PRO A 101 16.78 -0.31 -2.05
C PRO A 101 17.03 0.98 -1.28
N ARG A 102 17.87 0.91 -0.23
CA ARG A 102 18.14 2.09 0.62
C ARG A 102 18.77 3.24 -0.16
N ASP A 103 19.68 2.94 -1.08
CA ASP A 103 20.32 3.95 -1.93
C ASP A 103 19.32 4.69 -2.83
N LEU A 104 18.25 4.02 -3.29
CA LEU A 104 17.17 4.66 -4.05
C LEU A 104 16.41 5.66 -3.17
N ILE A 105 16.05 5.24 -1.95
CA ILE A 105 15.35 6.08 -0.97
C ILE A 105 16.20 7.30 -0.62
N ASP A 106 17.47 7.10 -0.29
CA ASP A 106 18.35 8.19 0.14
C ASP A 106 18.67 9.18 -1.00
N THR A 107 18.62 8.73 -2.26
CA THR A 107 18.91 9.57 -3.44
C THR A 107 17.67 10.30 -3.98
N LEU A 108 16.55 9.59 -4.09
CA LEU A 108 15.36 10.05 -4.82
C LEU A 108 14.08 10.08 -3.97
N GLY A 109 14.10 9.52 -2.78
CA GLY A 109 13.00 9.61 -1.82
C GLY A 109 13.00 10.94 -1.05
N VAL A 110 11.91 11.16 -0.33
CA VAL A 110 11.75 12.19 0.69
C VAL A 110 11.25 11.47 1.93
N SER A 111 12.04 11.48 2.99
CA SER A 111 11.63 10.94 4.28
C SER A 111 10.88 12.00 5.07
N GLU A 112 9.72 11.63 5.61
CA GLU A 112 8.90 12.51 6.42
C GLU A 112 8.53 11.83 7.73
N ASP A 113 8.84 12.50 8.83
CA ASP A 113 8.53 12.01 10.17
C ASP A 113 7.05 12.25 10.47
N THR A 114 6.31 11.18 10.75
CA THR A 114 4.95 11.27 11.27
C THR A 114 4.93 11.12 12.79
N VAL A 115 3.99 11.79 13.43
CA VAL A 115 3.87 11.84 14.90
C VAL A 115 3.52 10.47 15.50
N PHE A 116 2.76 9.64 14.76
CA PHE A 116 2.21 8.39 15.27
C PHE A 116 2.83 7.14 14.61
N ASP A 117 3.24 7.22 13.34
CA ASP A 117 3.61 6.04 12.55
C ASP A 117 5.09 5.93 12.20
N GLY A 118 5.90 6.89 12.65
CA GLY A 118 7.33 6.98 12.37
C GLY A 118 7.62 7.59 11.00
N PRO A 119 8.87 7.45 10.50
CA PRO A 119 9.24 8.00 9.21
C PRO A 119 8.57 7.23 8.06
N PHE A 120 7.97 7.97 7.14
CA PHE A 120 7.50 7.46 5.86
C PHE A 120 8.35 7.97 4.72
N VAL A 121 8.43 7.19 3.64
CA VAL A 121 9.15 7.57 2.43
C VAL A 121 8.15 7.89 1.34
N ARG A 122 8.37 9.04 0.70
CA ARG A 122 7.61 9.51 -0.46
C ARG A 122 8.53 9.65 -1.66
N PHE A 123 7.98 9.50 -2.85
CA PHE A 123 8.66 9.83 -4.09
C PHE A 123 7.82 10.84 -4.85
N PRO A 124 8.27 12.11 -4.97
CA PRO A 124 7.57 13.12 -5.75
C PRO A 124 7.35 12.67 -7.21
N GLY A 125 6.16 12.95 -7.76
CA GLY A 125 5.77 12.53 -9.10
C GLY A 125 6.61 13.13 -10.23
N ASP A 126 7.23 14.28 -10.00
CA ASP A 126 8.18 14.91 -10.92
C ASP A 126 9.53 14.16 -11.02
N ARG A 127 9.79 13.18 -10.14
CA ARG A 127 10.99 12.34 -10.16
C ARG A 127 10.84 11.03 -10.94
N VAL A 128 9.70 10.79 -11.61
CA VAL A 128 9.41 9.51 -12.27
C VAL A 128 10.54 9.05 -13.20
N ASP A 129 11.01 9.91 -14.09
CA ASP A 129 12.06 9.57 -15.05
C ASP A 129 13.38 9.23 -14.35
N ALA A 130 13.71 9.96 -13.28
CA ALA A 130 14.93 9.73 -12.50
C ALA A 130 14.87 8.40 -11.73
N VAL A 131 13.71 8.06 -11.16
CA VAL A 131 13.49 6.78 -10.46
C VAL A 131 13.59 5.61 -11.43
N LEU A 132 12.93 5.70 -12.59
CA LEU A 132 12.95 4.64 -13.59
C LEU A 132 14.37 4.43 -14.16
N ALA A 133 15.09 5.51 -14.44
CA ALA A 133 16.49 5.44 -14.86
C ALA A 133 17.37 4.78 -13.79
N TRP A 134 17.20 5.14 -12.51
CA TRP A 134 17.94 4.52 -11.41
C TRP A 134 17.65 3.01 -11.32
N LEU A 135 16.38 2.61 -11.42
CA LEU A 135 15.99 1.20 -11.36
C LEU A 135 16.63 0.38 -12.49
N ASP A 136 16.60 0.91 -13.72
CA ASP A 136 17.23 0.28 -14.89
C ASP A 136 18.75 0.15 -14.72
N ASP A 137 19.44 1.23 -14.33
CA ASP A 137 20.89 1.26 -14.08
C ASP A 137 21.31 0.23 -13.00
N HIS A 138 20.42 -0.08 -12.07
CA HIS A 138 20.66 -1.03 -10.98
C HIS A 138 20.07 -2.43 -11.26
N GLY A 139 19.57 -2.67 -12.47
CA GLY A 139 19.10 -3.98 -12.94
C GLY A 139 17.78 -4.45 -12.32
N TYR A 140 16.92 -3.51 -11.90
CA TYR A 140 15.53 -3.80 -11.55
C TYR A 140 14.66 -3.69 -12.79
N ASP A 141 13.69 -4.59 -12.92
CA ASP A 141 12.61 -4.45 -13.91
C ASP A 141 11.53 -3.56 -13.32
N ALA A 142 11.23 -2.43 -13.97
CA ALA A 142 10.23 -1.47 -13.52
C ALA A 142 8.97 -1.58 -14.39
N VAL A 143 7.86 -1.96 -13.78
CA VAL A 143 6.59 -2.24 -14.49
C VAL A 143 5.53 -1.26 -14.03
N GLU A 144 4.97 -0.49 -14.96
CA GLU A 144 3.85 0.39 -14.65
C GLU A 144 2.60 -0.45 -14.34
N HIS A 145 1.96 -0.16 -13.22
CA HIS A 145 0.75 -0.86 -12.78
C HIS A 145 -0.28 0.15 -12.27
N PRO A 146 -1.10 0.76 -13.13
CA PRO A 146 -1.94 1.92 -12.79
C PRO A 146 -2.85 1.73 -11.55
N GLU A 147 -3.37 0.51 -11.34
CA GLU A 147 -4.18 0.18 -10.15
C GLU A 147 -3.43 0.39 -8.83
N LEU A 148 -2.09 0.29 -8.83
CA LEU A 148 -1.26 0.53 -7.66
C LEU A 148 -1.36 1.98 -7.18
N GLY A 149 -1.65 2.94 -8.07
CA GLY A 149 -1.80 4.34 -7.66
C GLY A 149 -2.93 4.54 -6.65
N ARG A 150 -3.91 3.65 -6.66
CA ARG A 150 -5.06 3.71 -5.76
C ARG A 150 -4.78 3.18 -4.35
N VAL A 151 -3.62 2.56 -4.08
CA VAL A 151 -3.31 2.04 -2.73
C VAL A 151 -2.97 3.13 -1.71
N LEU A 152 -2.57 4.32 -2.19
CA LEU A 152 -2.38 5.50 -1.34
C LEU A 152 -3.62 6.39 -1.25
N GLN A 153 -4.70 6.02 -1.97
CA GLN A 153 -5.96 6.75 -1.90
C GLN A 153 -6.78 6.15 -0.77
N ASP A 154 -7.39 7.00 0.06
CA ASP A 154 -8.31 6.52 1.10
C ASP A 154 -9.52 5.86 0.41
N PRO A 155 -9.81 4.58 0.66
CA PRO A 155 -10.96 3.92 0.05
C PRO A 155 -12.30 4.51 0.50
N SER A 156 -12.33 5.23 1.63
CA SER A 156 -13.53 5.93 2.09
C SER A 156 -13.93 7.11 1.21
N ASP A 157 -12.99 7.70 0.45
CA ASP A 157 -13.30 8.74 -0.54
C ASP A 157 -14.11 8.21 -1.72
N GLU A 158 -14.11 6.89 -1.97
CA GLU A 158 -14.85 6.22 -3.04
C GLU A 158 -16.24 5.70 -2.60
N LEU A 159 -16.53 5.69 -1.29
CA LEU A 159 -17.76 5.14 -0.71
C LEU A 159 -18.86 6.19 -0.42
N GLY A 160 -18.68 7.43 -0.89
CA GLY A 160 -19.62 8.56 -0.76
C GLY A 160 -20.88 8.48 -1.64
#